data_AF-A0A375D9F4-F1
#
_entry.id   AF-A0A375D9F4-F1
#
_cell.length_a   1.000
_cell.length_b   1.000
_cell.length_c   1.000
_cell.angle_alpha   90.00
_cell.angle_beta   90.00
_cell.angle_gamma   90.00
#
_symmetry.space_group_name_H-M   'P 1'
#
loop_
_entity.id
_entity.type
_entity.pdbx_description
1 polymer ?
#
loop_
_entity_poly.entity_id
_entity_poly.type
_entity_poly.pdbx_seq_one_letter_code
_entity_poly.pdbx_strand_id
1 'polypeptide(L)'
;MRIRQTPLSASLGTAAFVVVLLLPLPQTAQAAPAQLRNASVPLLVPAADEADPVARMLKGAATGQNTGAAGVPELLRNATRPDNVLARACRQLNDALPIEIDGETRLRRCQSVPGKHVLFQLELTNYRGPMLDLASFEVNYAAPLQRNICANRDVEILTKLGVSMLFRYMTRKDRGERRIGDVYINGPICSAALR
;
A
#
# COMPACT_ATOMS: atom_id res chain seq x y z
N MET A 1 -16.50 38.61 -31.38
CA MET A 1 -16.02 38.23 -32.73
C MET A 1 -14.50 38.33 -32.69
N ARG A 2 -13.67 37.33 -32.96
CA ARG A 2 -13.72 36.22 -33.92
C ARG A 2 -13.13 34.94 -33.32
N ILE A 3 -13.81 33.85 -33.62
CA ILE A 3 -13.39 32.46 -33.43
C ILE A 3 -12.41 32.12 -34.57
N ARG A 4 -11.32 31.40 -34.29
CA ARG A 4 -10.52 30.72 -35.31
C ARG A 4 -10.41 29.24 -34.95
N GLN A 5 -11.25 28.45 -35.61
CA GLN A 5 -11.17 27.00 -35.72
C GLN A 5 -10.26 26.66 -36.90
N THR A 6 -9.40 25.65 -36.71
CA THR A 6 -8.66 24.99 -37.79
C THR A 6 -8.91 23.48 -37.68
N PRO A 7 -9.70 22.88 -38.57
CA PRO A 7 -9.69 21.45 -38.83
C PRO A 7 -8.92 21.16 -40.13
N LEU A 8 -8.36 19.94 -40.26
CA LEU A 8 -7.83 19.22 -41.44
C LEU A 8 -6.66 18.33 -40.94
N SER A 9 -6.50 17.04 -41.25
CA SER A 9 -7.07 16.15 -42.26
C SER A 9 -6.94 14.70 -41.82
N ALA A 10 -7.82 13.86 -42.36
CA ALA A 10 -7.79 12.40 -42.30
C ALA A 10 -6.57 11.79 -43.03
N SER A 11 -6.14 10.59 -42.60
CA SER A 11 -5.50 9.64 -43.50
C SER A 11 -5.91 8.21 -43.15
N LEU A 12 -6.49 7.55 -44.15
CA LEU A 12 -6.77 6.13 -44.22
C LEU A 12 -5.47 5.40 -44.57
N GLY A 13 -5.24 4.25 -43.93
CA GLY A 13 -4.17 3.32 -44.29
C GLY A 13 -4.69 1.89 -44.27
N THR A 14 -5.33 1.49 -45.36
CA THR A 14 -5.61 0.09 -45.71
C THR A 14 -4.38 -0.47 -46.44
N ALA A 15 -3.81 -1.56 -45.93
CA ALA A 15 -2.84 -2.37 -46.67
C ALA A 15 -3.31 -3.82 -46.73
N ALA A 16 -3.46 -4.25 -47.97
CA ALA A 16 -3.99 -5.48 -48.50
C ALA A 16 -2.97 -6.64 -48.52
N PHE A 17 -3.51 -7.86 -48.37
CA PHE A 17 -3.15 -9.14 -49.00
C PHE A 17 -1.71 -9.68 -48.90
N VAL A 18 -1.57 -10.96 -48.49
CA VAL A 18 -1.29 -12.08 -49.41
C VAL A 18 -1.83 -13.39 -48.81
N VAL A 19 -2.54 -14.13 -49.65
CA VAL A 19 -3.08 -15.49 -49.47
C VAL A 19 -2.05 -16.50 -50.00
N VAL A 20 -1.80 -17.60 -49.28
CA VAL A 20 -1.27 -18.86 -49.85
C VAL A 20 -2.00 -20.05 -49.21
N LEU A 21 -2.21 -21.07 -50.04
CA LEU A 21 -3.26 -22.08 -50.05
C LEU A 21 -2.66 -23.51 -49.90
N LEU A 22 -3.47 -24.46 -49.40
CA LEU A 22 -3.43 -25.95 -49.62
C LEU A 22 -2.34 -26.74 -48.85
N LEU A 23 -2.50 -27.97 -48.32
CA LEU A 23 -3.53 -29.03 -48.14
C LEU A 23 -2.88 -30.12 -47.21
N PRO A 24 -3.60 -31.16 -46.74
CA PRO A 24 -3.26 -32.00 -45.58
C PRO A 24 -2.57 -33.34 -45.93
N LEU A 25 -1.90 -33.96 -44.96
CA LEU A 25 -1.52 -35.38 -44.98
C LEU A 25 -1.60 -35.98 -43.56
N PRO A 26 -2.13 -37.21 -43.40
CA PRO A 26 -2.20 -37.92 -42.13
C PRO A 26 -0.93 -38.75 -41.93
N GLN A 27 -0.41 -38.81 -40.70
CA GLN A 27 0.62 -39.79 -40.34
C GLN A 27 0.26 -40.53 -39.06
N THR A 28 0.27 -41.84 -39.24
CA THR A 28 -0.02 -42.93 -38.32
C THR A 28 1.00 -43.05 -37.19
N ALA A 29 0.45 -43.37 -36.02
CA ALA A 29 1.02 -44.06 -34.86
C ALA A 29 2.51 -44.45 -34.89
N GLN A 30 3.24 -44.02 -33.87
CA GLN A 30 4.36 -44.78 -33.34
C GLN A 30 4.28 -44.79 -31.81
N ALA A 31 3.97 -45.96 -31.26
CA ALA A 31 3.99 -46.24 -29.84
C ALA A 31 5.44 -46.26 -29.36
N ALA A 32 5.79 -45.35 -28.44
CA ALA A 32 7.03 -45.35 -27.70
C ALA A 32 6.73 -45.68 -26.22
N PRO A 33 7.59 -46.45 -25.55
CA PRO A 33 7.27 -47.10 -24.29
C PRO A 33 7.08 -46.08 -23.16
N ALA A 34 6.10 -46.36 -22.32
CA ALA A 34 5.81 -45.64 -21.09
C ALA A 34 7.07 -45.58 -20.20
N GLN A 35 7.75 -44.44 -20.21
CA GLN A 35 8.59 -44.05 -19.09
C GLN A 35 7.65 -43.63 -17.97
N LEU A 36 7.63 -44.41 -16.89
CA LEU A 36 7.19 -44.00 -15.57
C LEU A 36 8.04 -42.79 -15.16
N ARG A 37 7.65 -41.60 -15.62
CA ARG A 37 8.05 -40.36 -15.00
C ARG A 37 7.34 -40.36 -13.65
N ASN A 38 8.12 -40.57 -12.59
CA ASN A 38 7.76 -40.14 -11.25
C ASN A 38 7.29 -38.69 -11.38
N ALA A 39 5.97 -38.50 -11.41
CA ALA A 39 5.36 -37.20 -11.25
C ALA A 39 5.61 -36.83 -9.78
N SER A 40 6.77 -36.24 -9.52
CA SER A 40 6.96 -35.38 -8.38
C SER A 40 5.86 -34.34 -8.46
N VAL A 41 4.81 -34.55 -7.66
CA VAL A 41 3.75 -33.57 -7.40
C VAL A 41 4.47 -32.25 -7.14
N PRO A 42 4.28 -31.21 -7.96
CA PRO A 42 4.70 -29.90 -7.54
C PRO A 42 3.85 -29.63 -6.30
N LEU A 43 4.49 -29.61 -5.13
CA LEU A 43 3.94 -28.91 -3.99
C LEU A 43 3.57 -27.53 -4.54
N LEU A 44 2.26 -27.29 -4.68
CA LEU A 44 1.74 -25.93 -4.82
C LEU A 44 2.23 -25.21 -3.58
N VAL A 45 3.37 -24.55 -3.70
CA VAL A 45 3.71 -23.45 -2.83
C VAL A 45 2.57 -22.47 -3.06
N PRO A 46 1.69 -22.20 -2.07
CA PRO A 46 0.70 -21.16 -2.26
C PRO A 46 1.49 -19.90 -2.63
N ALA A 47 1.10 -19.28 -3.74
CA ALA A 47 1.77 -18.11 -4.28
C ALA A 47 2.07 -17.14 -3.15
N ALA A 48 3.36 -16.88 -2.92
CA ALA A 48 3.87 -15.98 -1.90
C ALA A 48 3.58 -14.49 -2.23
N ASP A 49 2.51 -14.22 -2.97
CA ASP A 49 2.25 -12.94 -3.64
C ASP A 49 0.88 -12.34 -3.28
N GLU A 50 0.13 -12.96 -2.36
CA GLU A 50 -0.92 -12.24 -1.64
C GLU A 50 -0.35 -11.73 -0.33
N ALA A 51 0.08 -10.46 -0.33
CA ALA A 51 0.41 -9.74 0.90
C ALA A 51 -0.73 -9.90 1.92
N ASP A 52 -0.38 -10.15 3.18
CA ASP A 52 -1.33 -10.37 4.29
C ASP A 52 -2.40 -9.28 4.29
N PRO A 53 -3.69 -9.63 4.42
CA PRO A 53 -4.77 -8.65 4.33
C PRO A 53 -4.66 -7.53 5.37
N VAL A 54 -4.09 -7.82 6.55
CA VAL A 54 -3.80 -6.81 7.59
C VAL A 54 -2.61 -5.95 7.19
N ALA A 55 -1.55 -6.52 6.61
CA ALA A 55 -0.43 -5.73 6.06
C ALA A 55 -0.91 -4.74 4.98
N ARG A 56 -1.80 -5.20 4.09
CA ARG A 56 -2.44 -4.37 3.06
C ARG A 56 -3.26 -3.25 3.69
N MET A 57 -4.06 -3.57 4.72
CA MET A 57 -4.85 -2.58 5.45
C MET A 57 -3.98 -1.56 6.20
N LEU A 58 -2.86 -1.98 6.83
CA LEU A 58 -1.90 -1.07 7.46
C LEU A 58 -1.19 -0.18 6.44
N LYS A 59 -0.87 -0.72 5.25
CA LYS A 59 -0.37 0.09 4.12
C LYS A 59 -1.41 1.12 3.71
N GLY A 60 -2.68 0.72 3.57
CA GLY A 60 -3.79 1.62 3.28
C GLY A 60 -3.89 2.77 4.28
N ALA A 61 -3.91 2.42 5.57
CA ALA A 61 -3.93 3.40 6.67
C ALA A 61 -2.72 4.35 6.65
N ALA A 62 -1.53 3.86 6.31
CA ALA A 62 -0.31 4.68 6.27
C ALA A 62 -0.20 5.57 5.02
N THR A 63 -0.80 5.16 3.91
CA THR A 63 -0.69 5.81 2.59
C THR A 63 -1.94 6.61 2.20
N GLY A 64 -3.02 6.53 2.98
CA GLY A 64 -4.31 7.11 2.65
C GLY A 64 -5.12 6.30 1.63
N GLN A 65 -4.64 5.14 1.17
CA GLN A 65 -5.38 4.25 0.29
C GLN A 65 -6.46 3.48 1.08
N ASN A 66 -7.63 3.26 0.47
CA ASN A 66 -8.69 2.46 1.07
C ASN A 66 -8.62 1.03 0.53
N THR A 67 -8.55 0.05 1.42
CA THR A 67 -8.45 -1.38 1.07
C THR A 67 -9.76 -2.15 1.29
N GLY A 68 -10.84 -1.43 1.61
CA GLY A 68 -12.15 -2.05 1.81
C GLY A 68 -12.17 -2.98 3.01
N ALA A 69 -11.42 -2.66 4.08
CA ALA A 69 -11.39 -3.45 5.31
C ALA A 69 -10.80 -4.86 5.15
N ALA A 70 -9.89 -5.07 4.18
CA ALA A 70 -9.32 -6.37 3.83
C ALA A 70 -8.79 -7.16 5.05
N GLY A 71 -8.18 -6.47 6.03
CA GLY A 71 -7.62 -7.09 7.24
C GLY A 71 -8.59 -7.36 8.38
N VAL A 72 -9.84 -6.88 8.32
CA VAL A 72 -10.79 -6.98 9.45
C VAL A 72 -11.13 -8.42 9.83
N PRO A 73 -11.45 -9.33 8.88
CA PRO A 73 -11.77 -10.71 9.26
C PRO A 73 -10.64 -11.38 10.04
N GLU A 74 -9.38 -11.12 9.67
CA GLU A 74 -8.22 -11.69 10.33
C GLU A 74 -7.97 -11.09 11.72
N LEU A 75 -8.14 -9.78 11.87
CA LEU A 75 -8.05 -9.12 13.18
C LEU A 75 -9.14 -9.60 14.15
N LEU A 76 -10.36 -9.84 13.65
CA LEU A 76 -11.47 -10.36 14.45
C LEU A 76 -11.26 -11.83 14.83
N ARG A 77 -10.78 -12.67 13.90
CA ARG A 77 -10.44 -14.08 14.17
C ARG A 77 -9.37 -14.21 15.25
N ASN A 78 -8.44 -13.27 15.32
CA ASN A 78 -7.34 -13.26 16.28
C ASN A 78 -7.53 -12.21 17.39
N ALA A 79 -8.78 -11.90 17.76
CA ALA A 79 -9.09 -10.85 18.73
C ALA A 79 -8.42 -11.03 20.11
N THR A 80 -8.05 -12.25 20.49
CA THR A 80 -7.33 -12.57 21.73
C THR A 80 -5.81 -12.33 21.66
N ARG A 81 -5.23 -12.26 20.45
CA ARG A 81 -3.79 -12.04 20.22
C ARG A 81 -3.54 -11.03 19.08
N PRO A 82 -4.13 -9.83 19.14
CA PRO A 82 -4.07 -8.85 18.05
C PRO A 82 -2.65 -8.35 17.80
N ASP A 83 -1.82 -8.25 18.84
CA ASP A 83 -0.43 -7.80 18.73
C ASP A 83 0.42 -8.72 17.84
N ASN A 84 0.16 -10.03 17.85
CA ASN A 84 0.87 -10.97 16.99
C ASN A 84 0.53 -10.78 15.51
N VAL A 85 -0.74 -10.46 15.23
CA VAL A 85 -1.22 -10.18 13.87
C VAL A 85 -0.64 -8.85 13.37
N LEU A 86 -0.70 -7.80 14.19
CA LEU A 86 -0.11 -6.50 13.87
C LEU A 86 1.42 -6.58 13.69
N ALA A 87 2.11 -7.36 14.52
CA ALA A 87 3.56 -7.59 14.39
C ALA A 87 3.92 -8.33 13.09
N ARG A 88 3.11 -9.31 12.69
CA ARG A 88 3.29 -9.99 11.39
C ARG A 88 3.03 -9.03 10.23
N ALA A 89 1.94 -8.28 10.30
CA ALA A 89 1.56 -7.32 9.28
C ALA A 89 2.62 -6.22 9.09
N CYS A 90 3.16 -5.67 10.18
CA CYS A 90 4.25 -4.70 10.09
C CYS A 90 5.53 -5.30 9.52
N ARG A 91 5.87 -6.57 9.82
CA ARG A 91 7.04 -7.24 9.22
C ARG A 91 6.88 -7.33 7.71
N GLN A 92 5.73 -7.82 7.23
CA GLN A 92 5.47 -7.89 5.80
C GLN A 92 5.43 -6.52 5.12
N LEU A 93 4.86 -5.51 5.79
CA LEU A 93 4.89 -4.14 5.26
C LEU A 93 6.33 -3.64 5.13
N ASN A 94 7.19 -3.93 6.11
CA ASN A 94 8.60 -3.53 6.09
C ASN A 94 9.38 -4.13 4.92
N ASP A 95 9.01 -5.33 4.44
CA ASP A 95 9.63 -5.98 3.28
C ASP A 95 9.40 -5.19 1.98
N ALA A 96 8.37 -4.33 1.94
CA ALA A 96 8.04 -3.47 0.80
C ALA A 96 8.50 -2.01 0.95
N LEU A 97 9.20 -1.64 2.03
CA LEU A 97 9.64 -0.27 2.30
C LEU A 97 10.99 0.06 1.61
N PRO A 98 11.24 1.32 1.22
CA PRO A 98 10.37 2.49 1.40
C PRO A 98 9.20 2.54 0.41
N ILE A 99 8.07 3.10 0.85
CA ILE A 99 6.89 3.35 -0.01
C ILE A 99 6.71 4.86 -0.11
N GLU A 100 6.76 5.40 -1.33
CA GLU A 100 6.41 6.80 -1.58
C GLU A 100 4.89 6.99 -1.39
N ILE A 101 4.49 7.91 -0.53
CA ILE A 101 3.08 8.24 -0.26
C ILE A 101 2.66 9.35 -1.23
N ASP A 102 3.51 10.37 -1.35
CA ASP A 102 3.35 11.50 -2.24
C ASP A 102 4.74 12.00 -2.69
N GLY A 103 4.81 13.15 -3.36
CA GLY A 103 6.07 13.72 -3.83
C GLY A 103 7.01 14.23 -2.73
N GLU A 104 6.57 14.27 -1.48
CA GLU A 104 7.30 14.88 -0.35
C GLU A 104 7.41 13.97 0.87
N THR A 105 6.70 12.84 0.89
CA THR A 105 6.58 11.94 2.03
C THR A 105 6.72 10.48 1.61
N ARG A 106 7.55 9.74 2.34
CA ARG A 106 7.67 8.29 2.19
C ARG A 106 7.50 7.56 3.52
N LEU A 107 6.87 6.40 3.49
CA LEU A 107 6.84 5.47 4.60
C LEU A 107 8.19 4.73 4.68
N ARG A 108 8.83 4.77 5.84
CA ARG A 108 10.17 4.19 6.09
C ARG A 108 10.15 3.01 7.02
N ARG A 109 9.19 2.95 7.94
CA ARG A 109 9.08 1.84 8.90
C ARG A 109 7.65 1.64 9.39
N CYS A 110 7.28 0.38 9.62
CA CYS A 110 6.14 -0.05 10.43
C CYS A 110 6.67 -0.80 11.65
N GLN A 111 6.18 -0.48 12.84
CA GLN A 111 6.50 -1.21 14.06
C GLN A 111 5.21 -1.48 14.83
N SER A 112 5.01 -2.73 15.25
CA SER A 112 3.96 -3.06 16.21
C SER A 112 4.49 -2.84 17.62
N VAL A 113 3.70 -2.20 18.45
CA VAL A 113 3.96 -1.92 19.87
C VAL A 113 2.87 -2.64 20.69
N PRO A 114 3.21 -3.27 21.83
CA PRO A 114 2.22 -3.98 22.65
C PRO A 114 1.00 -3.12 23.00
N GLY A 115 -0.18 -3.72 23.00
CA GLY A 115 -1.44 -3.03 23.32
C GLY A 115 -2.21 -2.50 22.10
N LYS A 116 -2.12 -3.16 20.95
CA LYS A 116 -2.72 -2.74 19.66
C LYS A 116 -2.21 -1.39 19.15
N HIS A 117 -0.92 -1.11 19.36
CA HIS A 117 -0.29 0.11 18.88
C HIS A 117 0.54 -0.17 17.62
N VAL A 118 0.43 0.69 16.61
CA VAL A 118 1.25 0.62 15.40
C VAL A 118 1.96 1.94 15.21
N LEU A 119 3.28 1.94 15.06
CA LEU A 119 4.08 3.11 14.74
C LEU A 119 4.50 3.06 13.27
N PHE A 120 4.11 4.09 12.53
CA PHE A 120 4.59 4.40 11.19
C PHE A 120 5.65 5.50 11.28
N GLN A 121 6.85 5.23 10.77
CA GLN A 121 7.88 6.25 10.59
C GLN A 121 7.83 6.75 9.16
N LEU A 122 7.55 8.04 9.00
CA LEU A 122 7.48 8.74 7.73
C LEU A 122 8.71 9.64 7.58
N GLU A 123 9.30 9.66 6.39
CA GLU A 123 10.37 10.60 6.04
C GLU A 123 9.81 11.66 5.10
N LEU A 124 10.03 12.92 5.46
CA LEU A 124 9.78 14.06 4.60
C LEU A 124 10.99 14.28 3.69
N THR A 125 10.86 13.92 2.42
CA THR A 125 11.94 13.84 1.42
C THR A 125 12.36 15.21 0.90
N ASN A 126 11.40 16.13 0.74
CA ASN A 126 11.61 17.45 0.15
C ASN A 126 11.39 18.61 1.13
N TYR A 127 11.34 18.33 2.44
CA TYR A 127 11.10 19.37 3.44
C TYR A 127 12.25 20.38 3.54
N ARG A 128 12.03 21.55 2.93
CA ARG A 128 12.93 22.72 2.93
C ARG A 128 12.50 23.84 3.86
N GLY A 129 11.39 23.67 4.58
CA GLY A 129 10.84 24.71 5.44
C GLY A 129 11.82 25.19 6.53
N PRO A 130 11.59 26.39 7.12
CA PRO A 130 12.31 26.82 8.32
C PRO A 130 12.23 25.68 9.33
N MET A 131 13.31 25.42 10.07
CA MET A 131 13.42 24.27 10.98
C MET A 131 12.10 24.11 11.73
N LEU A 132 11.26 23.15 11.34
CA LEU A 132 10.05 22.87 12.09
C LEU A 132 10.58 22.25 13.38
N ASP A 133 10.59 23.03 14.44
CA ASP A 133 10.71 22.48 15.76
C ASP A 133 9.40 21.78 16.10
N LEU A 134 9.49 20.86 17.07
CA LEU A 134 8.37 20.02 17.46
C LEU A 134 7.13 20.85 17.83
N ALA A 135 7.34 22.00 18.49
CA ALA A 135 6.28 22.92 18.89
C ALA A 135 5.53 23.49 17.68
N SER A 136 6.24 23.94 16.65
CA SER A 136 5.61 24.47 15.44
C SER A 136 4.86 23.39 14.66
N PHE A 137 5.34 22.14 14.68
CA PHE A 137 4.63 21.03 14.05
C PHE A 137 3.29 20.75 14.72
N GLU A 138 3.27 20.63 16.04
CA GLU A 138 2.06 20.29 16.80
C GLU A 138 0.96 21.34 16.64
N VAL A 139 1.32 22.62 16.65
CA VAL A 139 0.35 23.72 16.52
C VAL A 139 -0.22 23.82 15.11
N ASN A 140 0.62 23.69 14.07
CA ASN A 140 0.21 24.05 12.70
C ASN A 140 -0.21 22.85 11.86
N TYR A 141 0.33 21.66 12.11
CA TYR A 141 0.20 20.51 11.21
C TYR A 141 -0.54 19.33 11.83
N ALA A 142 -0.46 19.13 13.15
CA ALA A 142 -1.05 17.94 13.77
C ALA A 142 -2.56 17.86 13.53
N ALA A 143 -3.32 18.93 13.78
CA ALA A 143 -4.78 18.90 13.61
C ALA A 143 -5.22 18.68 12.15
N PRO A 144 -4.66 19.39 11.13
CA PRO A 144 -4.93 19.05 9.72
C PRO A 144 -4.58 17.61 9.35
N LEU A 145 -3.43 17.10 9.79
CA LEU A 145 -3.01 15.73 9.51
C LEU A 145 -3.95 14.71 10.17
N GLN A 146 -4.37 14.94 11.41
CA GLN A 146 -5.35 14.10 12.09
C GLN A 146 -6.65 14.01 11.31
N ARG A 147 -7.20 15.14 10.85
CA ARG A 147 -8.42 15.13 10.03
C ARG A 147 -8.26 14.31 8.76
N ASN A 148 -7.17 14.52 8.03
CA ASN A 148 -6.92 13.82 6.77
C ASN A 148 -6.71 12.32 6.98
N ILE A 149 -5.93 11.94 8.00
CA ILE A 149 -5.69 10.53 8.34
C ILE A 149 -6.99 9.87 8.81
N CYS A 150 -7.77 10.53 9.66
CA CYS A 150 -9.04 9.99 10.17
C CYS A 150 -10.14 9.89 9.11
N ALA A 151 -10.04 10.64 8.01
CA ALA A 151 -10.95 10.51 6.87
C ALA A 151 -10.73 9.21 6.06
N ASN A 152 -9.60 8.51 6.26
CA ASN A 152 -9.36 7.22 5.63
C ASN A 152 -10.22 6.13 6.29
N ARG A 153 -10.86 5.29 5.46
CA ARG A 153 -11.80 4.28 5.93
C ARG A 153 -11.11 3.16 6.71
N ASP A 154 -9.91 2.76 6.29
CA ASP A 154 -9.15 1.73 7.00
C ASP A 154 -8.70 2.25 8.38
N VAL A 155 -8.31 3.52 8.49
CA VAL A 155 -8.00 4.16 9.78
C VAL A 155 -9.24 4.17 10.69
N GLU A 156 -10.39 4.59 10.18
CA GLU A 156 -11.64 4.59 10.94
C GLU A 156 -11.96 3.19 11.49
N ILE A 157 -11.82 2.16 10.66
CA ILE A 157 -12.09 0.78 11.04
C ILE A 157 -11.06 0.27 12.07
N LEU A 158 -9.77 0.50 11.84
CA LEU A 158 -8.70 0.11 12.76
C LEU A 158 -8.90 0.73 14.14
N THR A 159 -9.24 2.02 14.19
CA THR A 159 -9.50 2.72 15.46
C THR A 159 -10.75 2.20 16.17
N LYS A 160 -11.81 1.83 15.44
CA LYS A 160 -12.99 1.16 16.01
C LYS A 160 -12.70 -0.24 16.57
N LEU A 161 -11.70 -0.93 16.02
CA LEU A 161 -11.19 -2.22 16.53
C LEU A 161 -10.22 -2.05 17.72
N GLY A 162 -10.00 -0.81 18.15
CA GLY A 162 -9.12 -0.44 19.26
C GLY A 162 -7.65 -0.35 18.90
N VAL A 163 -7.30 -0.30 17.61
CA VAL A 163 -5.92 -0.07 17.17
C VAL A 163 -5.60 1.42 17.25
N SER A 164 -4.49 1.75 17.90
CA SER A 164 -3.97 3.12 17.98
C SER A 164 -2.74 3.26 17.08
N MET A 165 -2.64 4.37 16.35
CA MET A 165 -1.60 4.59 15.35
C MET A 165 -0.74 5.82 15.67
N LEU A 166 0.55 5.55 15.68
CA LEU A 166 1.76 6.36 15.76
C LEU A 166 2.27 6.93 14.44
N PHE A 167 1.93 8.13 13.96
CA PHE A 167 2.58 8.69 12.75
C PHE A 167 3.75 9.59 13.13
N ARG A 168 4.98 9.10 13.02
CA ARG A 168 6.21 9.83 13.35
C ARG A 168 6.86 10.40 12.09
N TYR A 169 6.89 11.72 11.99
CA TYR A 169 7.51 12.43 10.87
C TYR A 169 8.97 12.74 11.18
N MET A 170 9.84 12.31 10.27
CA MET A 170 11.28 12.47 10.33
C MET A 170 11.73 13.28 9.12
N THR A 171 12.80 14.04 9.27
CA THR A 171 13.56 14.60 8.15
C THR A 171 14.92 13.94 8.10
N ARG A 172 15.42 13.71 6.88
CA ARG A 172 16.79 13.25 6.65
C ARG A 172 17.52 14.38 5.94
N LYS A 173 18.35 15.10 6.67
CA LYS A 173 19.31 16.07 6.10
C LYS A 173 20.72 15.55 6.32
N ASP A 174 21.72 16.23 5.78
CA ASP A 174 23.13 15.82 5.82
C ASP A 174 23.68 15.56 7.24
N ARG A 175 23.02 16.08 8.28
CA ARG A 175 23.38 15.86 9.70
C ARG A 175 22.71 14.64 10.35
N GLY A 176 21.99 13.81 9.61
CA GLY A 176 21.31 12.61 10.10
C GLY A 176 19.78 12.72 10.15
N GLU A 177 19.15 11.69 10.71
CA GLU A 177 17.70 11.64 10.90
C GLU A 177 17.30 12.52 12.10
N ARG A 178 16.36 13.43 11.88
CA ARG A 178 15.79 14.28 12.93
C ARG A 178 14.29 14.11 12.98
N ARG A 179 13.75 13.96 14.19
CA ARG A 179 12.30 13.96 14.42
C ARG A 179 11.75 15.37 14.26
N ILE A 180 10.70 15.48 13.45
CA ILE A 180 9.96 16.72 13.20
C ILE A 180 8.74 16.78 14.11
N GLY A 181 7.98 15.69 14.20
CA GLY A 181 6.81 15.64 15.04
C GLY A 181 6.05 14.32 14.93
N ASP A 182 5.07 14.18 15.81
CA ASP A 182 4.30 12.96 15.98
C ASP A 182 2.80 13.29 15.87
N VAL A 183 2.04 12.44 15.18
CA VAL A 183 0.58 12.52 15.08
C VAL A 183 -0.01 11.24 15.65
N TYR A 184 -0.72 11.38 16.76
CA TYR A 184 -1.43 10.29 17.41
C TYR A 184 -2.83 10.14 16.83
N ILE A 185 -3.23 8.90 16.57
CA ILE A 185 -4.52 8.54 16.01
C ILE A 185 -5.13 7.39 16.82
N ASN A 186 -6.36 7.57 17.29
CA ASN A 186 -7.16 6.56 17.97
C ASN A 186 -8.66 6.91 17.82
N GLY A 187 -9.54 6.07 18.37
CA GLY A 187 -11.00 6.27 18.26
C GLY A 187 -11.48 7.65 18.75
N PRO A 188 -11.12 8.08 19.98
CA PRO A 188 -11.46 9.41 20.47
C PRO A 188 -10.94 10.55 19.60
N ILE A 189 -9.68 10.49 19.15
CA ILE A 189 -9.08 11.53 18.29
C ILE A 189 -9.82 11.63 16.96
N CYS A 190 -10.10 10.52 16.29
CA CYS A 190 -10.83 10.56 15.02
C CYS A 190 -12.29 11.02 15.18
N SER A 191 -12.93 10.65 16.30
CA SER A 191 -14.27 11.14 16.62
C SER A 191 -14.31 12.65 16.86
N ALA A 192 -13.24 13.23 17.41
CA ALA A 192 -13.12 14.67 17.61
C ALA A 192 -12.71 15.41 16.33
N ALA A 193 -11.81 14.84 15.55
CA ALA A 193 -11.27 15.46 14.34
C ALA A 193 -12.30 15.60 13.21
N LEU A 194 -13.28 14.69 13.14
CA LEU A 194 -14.31 14.65 12.10
C LEU A 194 -15.63 15.38 12.47
N ARG A 195 -15.69 16.02 13.65
CA ARG A 195 -16.81 16.88 14.04
C ARG A 195 -16.61 18.30 13.54
#